data_AF-A0A7S1JRE8-F1
#
_entry.id   AF-A0A7S1JRE8-F1
#
_cell.length_a   1.000
_cell.length_b   1.000
_cell.length_c   1.000
_cell.angle_alpha   90.00
_cell.angle_beta   90.00
_cell.angle_gamma   90.00
#
_symmetry.space_group_name_H-M   'P 1'
#
loop_
_entity.id
_entity.type
_entity.pdbx_description
1 polymer ?
#
loop_
_entity_poly.entity_id
_entity_poly.type
_entity_poly.pdbx_seq_one_letter_code
_entity_poly.pdbx_strand_id
1 'polypeptide(L)'
;MVCFSQHMCVADLHGDGDHRLVLVDRKKRIRIYRGTSIQWEQRLLEPPVAVQCFYHDTATPPIPTLVVAAGHQLFIYRHLQPYMKFALPPLPIDEREKDTWNRLEGLPEGEGVEEAFNQLMKLREAGVQLSRRSMDLLAVDDVAQRAKTAEE
;
A
#
# COMPACT_ATOMS: atom_id res chain seq x y z
N MET A 1 0.78 -6.79 20.99
CA MET A 1 0.83 -5.60 20.12
C MET A 1 2.18 -5.67 19.42
N VAL A 2 2.21 -5.60 18.09
CA VAL A 2 3.49 -5.67 17.34
C VAL A 2 3.58 -4.44 16.45
N CYS A 3 4.47 -3.52 16.80
CA CYS A 3 4.73 -2.30 16.06
C CYS A 3 6.23 -2.08 15.91
N PHE A 4 6.63 -1.42 14.83
CA PHE A 4 7.99 -0.92 14.63
C PHE A 4 8.03 0.57 14.93
N SER A 5 9.23 1.14 15.06
CA SER A 5 9.42 2.57 15.30
C SER A 5 8.66 3.45 14.30
N GLN A 6 8.61 3.06 13.03
CA GLN A 6 7.89 3.76 11.96
C GLN A 6 6.36 3.76 12.12
N HIS A 7 5.81 2.88 12.96
CA HIS A 7 4.39 2.83 13.27
C HIS A 7 4.03 3.66 14.52
N MET A 8 4.95 4.49 14.98
CA MET A 8 4.79 5.32 16.18
C MET A 8 5.04 6.78 15.82
N CYS A 9 4.19 7.67 16.32
CA CYS A 9 4.50 9.10 16.31
C CYS A 9 3.88 9.79 17.53
N VAL A 10 4.43 10.95 17.90
CA VAL A 10 3.94 11.75 19.02
C VAL A 10 3.56 13.12 18.48
N ALA A 11 2.34 13.56 18.76
CA ALA A 11 1.84 14.84 18.29
C ALA A 11 0.74 15.38 19.20
N ASP A 12 0.62 16.70 19.27
CA ASP A 12 -0.51 17.35 19.92
C ASP A 12 -1.72 17.35 18.97
N LEU A 13 -2.52 16.28 19.02
CA LEU A 13 -3.63 16.09 18.08
C LEU A 13 -4.84 17.02 18.32
N HIS A 14 -4.88 17.78 19.42
CA HIS A 14 -6.00 18.67 19.76
C HIS A 14 -5.58 20.15 19.88
N GLY A 15 -4.27 20.45 19.85
CA GLY A 15 -3.76 21.81 20.01
C GLY A 15 -3.83 22.31 21.46
N ASP A 16 -3.92 21.40 22.43
CA ASP A 16 -4.07 21.70 23.86
C ASP A 16 -2.73 21.68 24.63
N GLY A 17 -1.61 21.48 23.93
CA GLY A 17 -0.28 21.28 24.50
C GLY A 17 -0.04 19.87 25.06
N ASP A 18 -1.06 18.99 25.01
CA ASP A 18 -0.98 17.62 25.50
C ASP A 18 -0.68 16.66 24.35
N HIS A 19 0.60 16.30 24.24
CA HIS A 19 1.09 15.39 23.21
C HIS A 19 0.59 13.97 23.44
N ARG A 20 -0.02 13.40 22.40
CA ARG A 20 -0.57 12.04 22.41
C ARG A 20 0.33 11.12 21.61
N LEU A 21 0.50 9.89 22.12
CA LEU A 21 1.23 8.84 21.43
C LEU A 21 0.28 8.13 20.46
N VAL A 22 0.59 8.19 19.17
CA VAL A 22 -0.10 7.42 18.13
C VAL A 22 0.68 6.14 17.86
N LEU A 23 -0.03 5.02 17.86
CA LEU A 23 0.50 3.70 17.58
C LEU A 23 -0.35 3.02 16.53
N VAL A 24 0.31 2.41 15.54
CA VAL A 24 -0.36 1.57 14.55
C VAL A 24 0.16 0.13 14.62
N ASP A 25 -0.74 -0.79 14.96
CA ASP A 25 -0.42 -2.22 15.13
C ASP A 25 -0.48 -2.92 13.76
N ARG A 26 0.37 -3.93 13.55
CA ARG A 26 0.28 -4.82 12.37
C ARG A 26 -1.07 -5.54 12.28
N LYS A 27 -1.82 -5.61 13.39
CA LYS A 27 -3.22 -6.07 13.45
C LYS A 27 -4.23 -5.05 12.88
N LYS A 28 -3.79 -4.11 12.03
CA LYS A 28 -4.64 -3.10 11.35
C LYS A 28 -5.44 -2.25 12.33
N ARG A 29 -4.79 -1.72 13.36
CA ARG A 29 -5.44 -0.89 14.39
C ARG A 29 -4.59 0.34 14.70
N ILE A 30 -5.19 1.51 14.62
CA ILE A 30 -4.64 2.75 15.16
C ILE A 30 -5.10 2.87 16.61
N ARG A 31 -4.19 3.20 17.51
CA ARG A 31 -4.47 3.52 18.92
C ARG A 31 -3.78 4.83 19.27
N ILE A 32 -4.50 5.70 19.97
CA ILE A 32 -3.99 6.96 20.47
C ILE A 32 -4.02 6.91 21.98
N TYR A 33 -2.87 7.11 22.59
CA TYR A 33 -2.69 7.10 24.03
C TYR A 33 -2.60 8.54 24.55
N ARG A 34 -3.27 8.76 25.68
CA ARG A 34 -3.14 9.97 26.49
C ARG A 34 -2.66 9.53 27.87
N GLY A 35 -1.42 9.86 28.22
CA GLY A 35 -0.77 9.29 29.41
C GLY A 35 -0.71 7.76 29.33
N THR A 36 -1.36 7.07 30.26
CA THR A 36 -1.35 5.59 30.36
C THR A 36 -2.60 4.93 29.77
N SER A 37 -3.61 5.70 29.34
CA SER A 37 -4.88 5.17 28.82
C SER A 37 -5.01 5.36 27.31
N ILE A 38 -5.78 4.48 26.67
CA ILE A 38 -6.16 4.60 25.27
C ILE A 38 -7.31 5.62 25.20
N GLN A 39 -7.08 6.73 24.50
CA GLN A 39 -8.10 7.75 24.25
C GLN A 39 -8.97 7.38 23.04
N TRP A 40 -8.37 6.80 22.01
CA TRP A 40 -9.04 6.54 20.74
C TRP A 40 -8.46 5.30 20.05
N GLU A 41 -9.32 4.51 19.42
CA GLU A 41 -8.94 3.31 18.65
C GLU A 41 -9.82 3.20 17.38
N GLN A 42 -9.19 2.82 16.27
CA GLN A 42 -9.86 2.62 14.98
C GLN A 42 -9.21 1.47 14.20
N ARG A 43 -10.01 0.69 13.48
CA ARG A 43 -9.52 -0.34 12.56
C ARG A 43 -9.15 0.24 11.21
N LEU A 44 -8.06 -0.29 10.63
CA LEU A 44 -7.58 -0.01 9.28
C LEU A 44 -8.03 -1.10 8.31
N LEU A 45 -8.08 -0.75 7.02
CA LEU A 45 -8.41 -1.67 5.93
C LEU A 45 -7.21 -2.57 5.58
N GLU A 46 -6.03 -1.96 5.49
CA GLU A 46 -4.78 -2.57 5.04
C GLU A 46 -3.72 -2.60 6.16
N PRO A 47 -2.71 -3.49 6.07
CA PRO A 47 -1.61 -3.49 7.02
C PRO A 47 -0.82 -2.17 6.90
N PRO A 48 -0.52 -1.51 8.03
CA PRO A 48 0.22 -0.24 8.01
C PRO A 48 1.70 -0.46 7.66
N VAL A 49 2.28 0.55 7.03
CA VAL A 49 3.71 0.67 6.73
C VAL A 49 4.35 1.72 7.64
N ALA A 50 3.72 2.89 7.76
CA ALA A 50 4.22 3.98 8.59
C ALA A 50 3.09 4.91 9.04
N VAL A 51 3.36 5.69 10.08
CA VAL A 51 2.48 6.75 10.56
C VAL A 51 3.27 8.03 10.78
N GLN A 52 2.71 9.16 10.37
CA GLN A 52 3.34 10.46 10.57
C GLN A 52 2.28 11.52 10.81
N CYS A 53 2.60 12.49 11.65
CA CYS A 53 1.81 13.71 11.82
C CYS A 53 2.52 14.87 11.12
N PHE A 54 1.76 15.71 10.43
CA PHE A 54 2.29 16.90 9.76
C PHE A 54 1.34 18.08 9.93
N TYR A 55 1.89 19.29 9.86
CA TYR A 55 1.15 20.54 9.97
C TYR A 55 1.04 21.16 8.59
N HIS A 56 -0.18 21.31 8.08
CA HIS A 56 -0.45 21.87 6.75
C HIS A 56 -1.22 23.19 6.80
N ASP A 57 -1.66 23.61 7.99
CA ASP A 57 -2.46 24.81 8.21
C ASP A 57 -1.73 25.75 9.16
N THR A 58 -1.92 27.05 8.97
CA THR A 58 -1.37 28.13 9.81
C THR A 58 -2.35 28.58 10.90
N ALA A 59 -3.47 27.86 11.07
CA ALA A 59 -4.42 28.10 12.15
C ALA A 59 -3.74 28.10 13.54
N THR A 60 -4.27 28.91 14.46
CA THR A 60 -3.78 29.01 15.84
C THR A 60 -4.87 28.52 16.81
N PRO A 61 -4.65 27.44 17.58
CA PRO A 61 -3.45 26.60 17.62
C PRO A 61 -3.30 25.70 16.37
N PRO A 62 -2.06 25.37 15.96
CA PRO A 62 -1.84 24.48 14.83
C PRO A 62 -2.19 23.04 15.23
N ILE A 63 -3.20 22.47 14.59
CA ILE A 63 -3.61 21.08 14.81
C ILE A 63 -3.02 20.20 13.69
N PRO A 64 -2.19 19.20 14.01
CA PRO A 64 -1.57 18.34 13.01
C PRO A 64 -2.59 17.39 12.40
N THR A 65 -2.34 17.05 11.14
CA THR A 65 -3.04 15.99 10.44
C THR A 65 -2.28 14.69 10.61
N LEU A 66 -3.00 13.63 10.93
CA LEU A 66 -2.46 12.28 11.06
C LEU A 66 -2.52 11.58 9.71
N VAL A 67 -1.42 10.98 9.27
CA VAL A 67 -1.35 10.18 8.04
C VAL A 67 -0.89 8.78 8.38
N VAL A 68 -1.62 7.80 7.88
CA VAL A 68 -1.25 6.38 7.96
C VAL A 68 -1.00 5.90 6.54
N ALA A 69 0.24 5.48 6.25
CA ALA A 69 0.56 4.77 5.03
C ALA A 69 0.22 3.29 5.19
N ALA A 70 -0.58 2.75 4.28
CA ALA A 70 -0.89 1.33 4.21
C ALA A 70 -1.00 0.90 2.74
N GLY A 71 -0.24 -0.13 2.37
CA GLY A 71 -0.10 -0.56 0.98
C GLY A 71 0.37 0.56 0.06
N HIS A 72 -0.40 0.83 -1.01
CA HIS A 72 -0.15 1.89 -1.99
C HIS A 72 -0.95 3.17 -1.70
N GLN A 73 -1.50 3.30 -0.48
CA GLN A 73 -2.45 4.34 -0.11
C GLN A 73 -2.02 5.07 1.15
N LEU A 74 -2.32 6.36 1.21
CA LEU A 74 -2.19 7.20 2.39
C LEU A 74 -3.60 7.53 2.90
N PHE A 75 -3.87 7.17 4.15
CA PHE A 75 -5.09 7.50 4.86
C PHE A 75 -4.85 8.73 5.72
N ILE A 76 -5.56 9.81 5.41
CA ILE A 76 -5.36 11.11 6.03
C ILE A 76 -6.53 11.38 6.98
N TYR A 77 -6.21 11.64 8.24
CA TYR A 77 -7.15 11.88 9.33
C TYR A 77 -6.99 13.29 9.87
N ARG A 78 -8.07 14.08 9.84
CA ARG A 78 -8.14 15.41 10.45
C ARG A 78 -9.05 15.34 11.67
N HIS A 79 -8.61 15.87 12.81
CA HIS A 79 -9.38 15.80 14.07
C HIS A 79 -9.86 14.36 14.40
N LEU A 80 -9.02 13.36 14.14
CA LEU A 80 -9.32 11.93 14.33
C LEU A 80 -10.47 11.37 13.45
N GLN A 81 -10.90 12.12 12.44
CA GLN A 81 -11.89 11.68 11.46
C GLN A 81 -11.21 11.40 10.11
N PRO A 82 -11.59 10.32 9.40
CA PRO A 82 -11.14 10.09 8.04
C PRO A 82 -11.50 11.28 7.16
N TYR A 83 -10.50 11.91 6.55
CA TYR A 83 -10.69 13.11 5.72
C TYR A 83 -10.52 12.80 4.25
N MET A 84 -9.40 12.19 3.89
CA MET A 84 -9.11 11.85 2.50
C MET A 84 -8.23 10.60 2.40
N LYS A 85 -8.26 10.01 1.21
CA LYS A 85 -7.44 8.88 0.83
C LYS A 85 -6.66 9.27 -0.42
N PHE A 86 -5.35 9.13 -0.37
CA PHE A 86 -4.49 9.36 -1.51
C PHE A 86 -3.95 8.01 -2.00
N ALA A 87 -4.13 7.69 -3.27
CA ALA A 87 -3.53 6.52 -3.90
C ALA A 87 -2.31 6.95 -4.70
N LEU A 88 -1.24 6.16 -4.64
CA LEU A 88 -0.05 6.40 -5.46
C LEU A 88 -0.43 6.35 -6.96
N PRO A 89 0.13 7.25 -7.79
CA PRO A 89 -0.07 7.18 -9.23
C PRO A 89 0.36 5.82 -9.78
N PRO A 90 -0.43 5.20 -10.67
CA PRO A 90 -0.04 3.95 -11.31
C PRO A 90 1.18 4.20 -12.19
N LEU A 91 2.12 3.24 -12.20
CA LEU A 91 3.25 3.28 -13.12
C LEU A 91 2.77 2.89 -14.53
N PRO A 92 3.26 3.57 -15.58
CA PRO A 92 2.94 3.18 -16.95
C PRO A 92 3.52 1.78 -17.21
N ILE A 93 2.68 0.89 -17.73
CA ILE A 93 3.07 -0.45 -18.18
C ILE A 93 3.41 -0.36 -19.65
N ASP A 94 4.45 -1.07 -20.10
CA ASP A 94 4.82 -1.14 -21.50
C ASP A 94 3.67 -1.73 -22.34
N GLU A 95 3.41 -1.16 -23.51
CA GLU A 95 2.31 -1.59 -24.37
C GLU A 95 2.42 -3.07 -24.77
N ARG A 96 3.64 -3.58 -24.96
CA ARG A 96 3.88 -4.98 -25.36
C ARG A 96 3.57 -5.95 -24.23
N GLU A 97 3.89 -5.57 -23.00
CA GLU A 97 3.51 -6.32 -21.81
C GLU A 97 1.98 -6.35 -21.68
N LYS A 98 1.34 -5.19 -21.82
CA LYS A 98 -0.12 -5.05 -21.76
C LYS A 98 -0.81 -5.91 -22.83
N ASP A 99 -0.31 -5.89 -24.07
CA ASP A 99 -0.85 -6.71 -25.16
C ASP A 99 -0.71 -8.21 -24.87
N THR A 100 0.39 -8.62 -24.23
CA THR A 100 0.60 -10.03 -23.82
C THR A 100 -0.46 -10.46 -22.80
N TRP A 101 -0.74 -9.62 -21.80
CA TRP A 101 -1.78 -9.88 -20.80
C TRP A 101 -3.19 -9.85 -21.39
N ASN A 102 -3.50 -8.88 -22.26
CA ASN A 102 -4.82 -8.80 -22.91
C ASN A 102 -5.10 -10.04 -23.78
N ARG A 103 -4.07 -10.63 -24.40
CA ARG A 103 -4.21 -11.88 -25.17
C ARG A 103 -4.50 -13.07 -24.27
N LEU A 104 -3.87 -13.16 -23.11
CA LEU A 104 -4.12 -14.21 -22.12
C LEU A 104 -5.55 -14.15 -21.57
N GLU A 105 -6.06 -12.95 -21.29
CA GLU A 105 -7.44 -12.77 -20.79
C GLU A 105 -8.51 -13.25 -21.80
N GLY A 106 -8.17 -13.32 -23.08
CA GLY A 106 -9.06 -13.81 -24.14
C GLY A 106 -9.01 -15.32 -24.38
N LEU A 107 -8.10 -16.05 -23.74
CA LEU A 107 -7.90 -17.50 -23.93
C LEU A 107 -8.51 -18.33 -22.79
N PRO A 108 -8.86 -19.61 -23.03
CA PRO A 108 -9.25 -20.53 -21.98
C PRO A 108 -8.13 -20.75 -20.94
N GLU A 109 -8.52 -21.14 -19.72
CA GLU A 109 -7.61 -21.33 -18.59
C GLU A 109 -6.37 -22.16 -18.94
N GLY A 110 -5.18 -21.62 -18.64
CA GLY A 110 -3.90 -22.29 -18.85
C GLY A 110 -3.38 -22.32 -20.30
N GLU A 111 -4.19 -21.92 -21.29
CA GLU A 111 -3.78 -21.92 -22.70
C GLU A 111 -3.05 -20.61 -23.04
N GLY A 112 -1.89 -20.71 -23.71
CA GLY A 112 -1.07 -19.54 -24.09
C GLY A 112 -0.16 -18.97 -23.00
N VAL A 113 -0.21 -19.49 -21.76
CA VAL A 113 0.65 -19.04 -20.65
C VAL A 113 2.15 -19.22 -20.96
N GLU A 114 2.54 -20.31 -21.61
CA GLU A 114 3.93 -20.52 -22.02
C GLU A 114 4.38 -19.54 -23.11
N GLU A 115 3.49 -19.20 -24.05
CA GLU A 115 3.80 -18.22 -25.08
C GLU A 115 3.97 -16.83 -24.48
N ALA A 116 3.06 -16.45 -23.57
CA ALA A 116 3.17 -15.21 -22.82
C ALA A 116 4.43 -15.15 -21.96
N PHE A 117 4.79 -16.24 -21.27
CA PHE A 117 6.05 -16.34 -20.52
C PHE A 117 7.26 -16.10 -21.42
N ASN A 118 7.30 -16.72 -22.59
CA ASN A 118 8.38 -16.55 -23.56
C ASN A 118 8.43 -15.11 -24.13
N GLN A 119 7.28 -14.47 -24.35
CA GLN A 119 7.20 -13.08 -24.78
C GLN A 119 7.71 -12.13 -23.68
N LEU A 120 7.32 -12.35 -22.42
CA LEU A 120 7.78 -11.57 -21.27
C LEU A 120 9.28 -11.78 -21.00
N MET A 121 9.81 -13.00 -21.16
CA MET A 121 11.25 -13.30 -21.12
C MET A 121 12.01 -12.45 -22.15
N LYS A 122 11.55 -12.41 -23.40
CA LYS A 122 12.18 -11.60 -24.46
C LYS A 122 12.15 -10.10 -24.15
N LEU A 123 11.04 -9.60 -23.59
CA LEU A 123 10.93 -8.20 -23.17
C LEU A 123 11.90 -7.88 -22.02
N ARG A 124 12.08 -8.80 -21.08
CA ARG A 124 13.07 -8.68 -20.00
C ARG A 124 14.50 -8.66 -20.54
N GLU A 125 14.83 -9.57 -21.45
CA GLU A 125 16.16 -9.61 -22.10
C GLU A 125 16.44 -8.34 -22.91
N ALA A 126 15.42 -7.73 -23.51
CA ALA A 126 15.51 -6.44 -24.17
C ALA A 126 15.69 -5.24 -23.22
N GLY A 127 15.68 -5.47 -21.90
CA GLY A 127 15.89 -4.44 -20.88
C GLY A 127 14.65 -3.61 -20.54
N VAL A 128 13.45 -4.04 -20.95
CA VAL A 128 12.19 -3.38 -20.61
C VAL A 128 11.88 -3.59 -19.12
N GLN A 129 11.45 -2.54 -18.44
CA GLN A 129 10.99 -2.62 -17.05
C GLN A 129 9.59 -3.23 -17.03
N LEU A 130 9.50 -4.49 -16.59
CA LEU A 130 8.25 -5.23 -16.49
C LEU A 130 7.50 -4.90 -15.19
N SER A 131 6.17 -5.03 -15.20
CA SER A 131 5.38 -4.91 -13.98
C SER A 131 5.67 -6.03 -12.99
N ARG A 132 5.27 -5.80 -11.73
CA ARG A 132 5.38 -6.82 -10.68
C ARG A 132 4.63 -8.11 -11.05
N ARG A 133 3.47 -8.01 -11.70
CA ARG A 133 2.67 -9.17 -12.13
C ARG A 133 3.47 -10.06 -13.10
N SER A 134 4.13 -9.45 -14.08
CA SER A 134 5.00 -10.18 -15.03
C SER A 134 6.25 -10.74 -14.36
N MET A 135 6.86 -10.03 -13.41
CA MET A 135 8.00 -10.54 -12.65
C MET A 135 7.62 -11.73 -11.76
N ASP A 136 6.44 -11.68 -11.13
CA ASP A 136 5.91 -12.76 -10.31
C ASP A 136 5.63 -14.00 -11.18
N LEU A 137 5.04 -13.84 -12.37
CA LEU A 137 4.86 -14.95 -13.34
C LEU A 137 6.20 -15.56 -13.78
N LEU A 138 7.21 -14.72 -14.04
CA LEU A 138 8.55 -15.16 -14.47
C LEU A 138 9.33 -15.91 -13.37
N ALA A 139 9.00 -15.66 -12.09
CA ALA A 139 9.67 -16.27 -10.95
C ALA A 139 9.17 -17.68 -10.62
N VAL A 140 8.04 -18.11 -11.19
CA VAL A 140 7.47 -19.43 -10.97
C VAL A 140 8.09 -20.42 -11.96
N ASP A 141 8.60 -21.55 -11.47
CA ASP A 141 9.22 -22.59 -12.30
C ASP A 141 8.21 -23.63 -12.83
N ASP A 142 7.14 -23.89 -12.08
CA ASP A 142 6.15 -24.91 -12.40
C ASP A 142 5.02 -24.38 -13.30
N VAL A 143 4.73 -25.09 -14.39
CA VAL A 143 3.71 -24.72 -15.40
C VAL A 143 2.31 -24.65 -14.78
N ALA A 144 1.99 -25.57 -13.85
CA ALA A 144 0.70 -25.57 -13.18
C ALA A 144 0.53 -24.42 -12.18
N GLN A 145 1.64 -23.92 -11.62
CA GLN A 145 1.62 -22.75 -10.74
C GLN A 145 1.60 -21.44 -11.55
N ARG A 146 2.24 -21.41 -12.73
CA ARG A 146 2.20 -20.25 -13.64
C ARG A 146 0.78 -19.91 -14.09
N ALA A 147 -0.03 -20.92 -14.40
CA ALA A 147 -1.44 -20.71 -14.75
C ALA A 147 -2.20 -20.00 -13.62
N LYS A 148 -1.99 -20.44 -12.36
CA LYS A 148 -2.61 -19.82 -11.18
C LYS A 148 -2.13 -18.39 -10.93
N THR A 149 -0.85 -18.11 -11.12
CA THR A 149 -0.29 -16.75 -10.95
C THR A 149 -0.74 -15.80 -12.05
N ALA A 150 -1.05 -16.30 -13.26
CA ALA A 150 -1.62 -15.49 -14.32
C ALA A 150 -3.07 -15.06 -14.03
N GLU A 151 -3.78 -15.78 -13.16
CA GLU A 151 -5.17 -15.51 -12.78
C GLU A 151 -5.32 -14.48 -11.64
N GLU A 152 -4.28 -14.28 -10.82
CA GLU A 152 -4.22 -13.26 -9.73
C GLU A 152 -3.91 -11.84 -10.24
#